data_AF-A0A8J2T1K8-F1
#
_entry.id   AF-A0A8J2T1K8-F1
#
_cell.length_a   1.000
_cell.length_b   1.000
_cell.length_c   1.000
_cell.angle_alpha   90.00
_cell.angle_beta   90.00
_cell.angle_gamma   90.00
#
_symmetry.space_group_name_H-M   'P 1'
#
loop_
_entity.id
_entity.type
_entity.pdbx_description
1 polymer ?
#
loop_
_entity_poly.entity_id
_entity_poly.type
_entity_poly.pdbx_seq_one_letter_code
_entity_poly.pdbx_strand_id
1 'polypeptide(L)'
;MVFENAVTYLISVLQTGVLHHDDGLLNNVVYYIPRLQTIKTLQTLVKSTFESSVWANTELFDLYEATQATFQWKLEISEPTISLEDFYRIWDFTFAQSPSWTLQKLAMLGGALSTNFRFMTLQRTKFLDDSGEVSKLYGRWRNEYFISLWCSLISKPQPITHLDEIVAIYATINESSDIKNKEIPWNTVTLALARLSTNYIKYPPLRNSPITRHLNKFVKTLQISVQKSDNSVITKVLNALCRECFNLCAREVNSLQPNRSYSDEYYRNVLFVVVIELKAILTSTQQIPEEWYPQIIMCLFHTNFITHDIGVIGFESYEDIYGVIITGITMCSDFLVYVHVLDTMQGNIWKNLTYPNKPNDAKLLFMLNFMENTLPNVANMSPKFIETVVNPLQNAYIDSPDSEIRESMHLVLLSLFQNFLSGDDLASWQAKHYLDYIAIATTHFLLGQLSENQLIIIFQRMSSSLPLLQTIDRDLSKSTLHYTYLRIINCTKQDNQRVLLLCLIYQLPYVNKEFLIDWLNTCQELIYAIGFDRKQKTTILEVLWEVISSSKSEVALKWWYGNVVSSKNFL
;
A
#
# COMPACT_ATOMS: atom_id res chain seq x y z
N MET A 1 16.41 21.32 -52.18
CA MET A 1 17.22 20.27 -52.84
C MET A 1 17.61 19.13 -51.89
N VAL A 2 18.44 19.31 -50.86
CA VAL A 2 18.86 18.16 -49.98
C VAL A 2 17.69 17.55 -49.19
N PHE A 3 16.80 18.37 -48.64
CA PHE A 3 15.63 17.90 -47.87
C PHE A 3 14.61 17.14 -48.72
N GLU A 4 14.24 17.66 -49.89
CA GLU A 4 13.29 16.99 -50.80
C GLU A 4 13.84 15.68 -51.34
N ASN A 5 15.12 15.62 -51.71
CA ASN A 5 15.76 14.39 -52.17
C ASN A 5 15.76 13.31 -51.08
N ALA A 6 15.99 13.69 -49.82
CA ALA A 6 15.93 12.77 -48.67
C ALA A 6 14.49 12.25 -48.45
N VAL A 7 13.48 13.11 -48.58
CA VAL A 7 12.06 12.69 -48.47
C VAL A 7 11.65 11.77 -49.61
N THR A 8 12.06 12.05 -50.85
CA THR A 8 11.79 11.18 -51.99
C THR A 8 12.47 9.81 -51.84
N TYR A 9 13.70 9.79 -51.34
CA TYR A 9 14.39 8.55 -51.01
C TYR A 9 13.65 7.77 -49.91
N LEU A 10 13.25 8.43 -48.82
CA LEU A 10 12.48 7.82 -47.74
C LEU A 10 11.16 7.21 -48.23
N ILE A 11 10.41 7.92 -49.08
CA ILE A 11 9.19 7.41 -49.73
C ILE A 11 9.50 6.14 -50.53
N SER A 12 10.59 6.14 -51.32
CA SER A 12 10.96 4.99 -52.13
C SER A 12 11.31 3.75 -51.29
N VAL A 13 12.01 3.93 -50.17
CA VAL A 13 12.34 2.86 -49.22
C VAL A 13 11.07 2.28 -48.59
N LEU A 14 10.16 3.15 -48.14
CA LEU A 14 8.89 2.75 -47.53
C LEU A 14 7.96 2.01 -48.51
N GLN A 15 7.99 2.37 -49.79
CA GLN A 15 7.19 1.72 -50.84
C GLN A 15 7.78 0.37 -51.29
N THR A 16 9.11 0.26 -51.37
CA THR A 16 9.78 -0.94 -51.87
C THR A 16 9.92 -2.02 -50.82
N GLY A 17 9.93 -1.67 -49.54
CA GLY A 17 10.04 -2.64 -48.45
C GLY A 17 11.45 -3.20 -48.24
N VAL A 18 12.43 -2.73 -49.01
CA VAL A 18 13.81 -3.23 -48.97
C VAL A 18 14.66 -2.32 -48.07
N LEU A 19 15.04 -2.84 -46.90
CA LEU A 19 15.93 -2.16 -45.97
C LEU A 19 17.39 -2.28 -46.44
N HIS A 20 17.94 -1.20 -46.98
CA HIS A 20 19.38 -1.08 -47.19
C HIS A 20 19.99 -0.42 -45.96
N HIS A 21 20.29 -1.22 -44.92
CA HIS A 21 21.04 -0.83 -43.70
C HIS A 21 20.71 0.57 -43.14
N ASP A 22 19.70 0.71 -42.27
CA ASP A 22 19.61 1.93 -41.44
C ASP A 22 18.87 1.68 -40.11
N ASP A 23 19.59 1.81 -39.00
CA ASP A 23 19.11 1.85 -37.61
C ASP A 23 18.33 3.16 -37.28
N GLY A 24 17.80 3.84 -38.29
CA GLY A 24 17.26 5.21 -38.16
C GLY A 24 15.97 5.50 -38.93
N LEU A 25 15.35 4.50 -39.57
CA LEU A 25 14.16 4.72 -40.41
C LEU A 25 13.00 5.37 -39.66
N LEU A 26 12.70 4.92 -38.44
CA LEU A 26 11.67 5.51 -37.59
C LEU A 26 11.99 6.97 -37.22
N ASN A 27 13.24 7.24 -36.86
CA ASN A 27 13.69 8.61 -36.53
C ASN A 27 13.55 9.55 -37.73
N ASN A 28 13.85 9.06 -38.94
CA ASN A 28 13.66 9.83 -40.17
C ASN A 28 12.18 10.13 -40.41
N VAL A 29 11.28 9.15 -40.26
CA VAL A 29 9.83 9.34 -40.36
C VAL A 29 9.35 10.43 -39.38
N VAL A 30 9.74 10.32 -38.11
CA VAL A 30 9.41 11.30 -37.05
C VAL A 30 9.93 12.69 -37.37
N TYR A 31 11.14 12.77 -37.95
CA TYR A 31 11.78 14.04 -38.29
C TYR A 31 11.14 14.72 -39.50
N TYR A 32 10.85 13.98 -40.57
CA TYR A 32 10.44 14.56 -41.85
C TYR A 32 8.95 14.84 -41.94
N ILE A 33 8.07 13.95 -41.47
CA ILE A 33 6.60 14.12 -41.58
C ILE A 33 6.10 15.48 -41.05
N PRO A 34 6.42 15.90 -39.81
CA PRO A 34 5.83 17.12 -39.25
C PRO A 34 6.35 18.41 -39.91
N ARG A 35 7.48 18.35 -40.62
CA ARG A 35 8.17 19.51 -41.24
C ARG A 35 7.88 19.71 -42.72
N LEU A 36 7.11 18.82 -43.34
CA LEU A 36 6.79 18.96 -44.75
C LEU A 36 5.96 20.22 -45.00
N GLN A 37 6.33 20.95 -46.06
CA GLN A 37 5.67 22.20 -46.45
C GLN A 37 4.63 21.99 -47.56
N THR A 38 4.67 20.86 -48.26
CA THR A 38 3.78 20.56 -49.39
C THR A 38 2.79 19.45 -49.06
N ILE A 39 1.48 19.75 -49.21
CA ILE A 39 0.38 18.81 -48.94
C ILE A 39 0.53 17.50 -49.74
N LYS A 40 0.85 17.56 -51.04
CA LYS A 40 0.99 16.36 -51.88
C LYS A 40 2.10 15.42 -51.41
N THR A 41 3.26 15.98 -51.08
CA THR A 41 4.41 15.22 -50.57
C THR A 41 4.10 14.62 -49.21
N LEU A 42 3.44 15.38 -48.32
CA LEU A 42 2.97 14.89 -47.03
C LEU A 42 1.97 13.74 -47.18
N GLN A 43 0.98 13.86 -48.07
CA GLN A 43 0.04 12.77 -48.39
C GLN A 43 0.74 11.51 -48.83
N THR A 44 1.74 11.64 -49.72
CA THR A 44 2.48 10.48 -50.24
C THR A 44 3.34 9.85 -49.14
N LEU A 45 4.04 10.65 -48.35
CA LEU A 45 4.87 10.13 -47.26
C LEU A 45 4.04 9.49 -46.16
N VAL A 46 2.94 10.11 -45.72
CA VAL A 46 2.04 9.54 -44.70
C VAL A 46 1.44 8.23 -45.20
N LYS A 47 0.94 8.18 -46.44
CA LYS A 47 0.41 6.95 -47.03
C LYS A 47 1.48 5.86 -47.14
N SER A 48 2.67 6.19 -47.66
CA SER A 48 3.77 5.22 -47.77
C SER A 48 4.28 4.76 -46.41
N THR A 49 4.28 5.63 -45.40
CA THR A 49 4.61 5.24 -44.02
C THR A 49 3.56 4.28 -43.48
N PHE A 50 2.28 4.63 -43.53
CA PHE A 50 1.22 3.83 -42.93
C PHE A 50 1.00 2.48 -43.61
N GLU A 51 1.18 2.40 -44.93
CA GLU A 51 0.98 1.18 -45.73
C GLU A 51 2.25 0.34 -45.93
N SER A 52 3.40 0.75 -45.38
CA SER A 52 4.66 0.04 -45.61
C SER A 52 4.67 -1.36 -44.97
N SER A 53 5.19 -2.33 -45.71
CA SER A 53 5.45 -3.69 -45.21
C SER A 53 6.69 -3.77 -44.31
N VAL A 54 7.55 -2.73 -44.30
CA VAL A 54 8.78 -2.68 -43.49
C VAL A 54 8.47 -2.86 -41.99
N TRP A 55 7.29 -2.43 -41.56
CA TRP A 55 6.88 -2.46 -40.16
C TRP A 55 6.46 -3.84 -39.64
N ALA A 56 6.31 -4.83 -40.51
CA ALA A 56 5.74 -6.13 -40.14
C ALA A 56 6.45 -6.80 -38.94
N ASN A 57 7.75 -6.57 -38.77
CA ASN A 57 8.58 -7.12 -37.70
C ASN A 57 9.01 -6.07 -36.65
N THR A 58 8.52 -4.84 -36.72
CA THR A 58 8.84 -3.79 -35.77
C THR A 58 7.99 -3.95 -34.50
N GLU A 59 8.58 -3.70 -33.33
CA GLU A 59 7.85 -3.74 -32.05
C GLU A 59 6.70 -2.71 -32.06
N LEU A 60 5.55 -3.08 -31.50
CA LEU A 60 4.36 -2.22 -31.56
C LEU A 60 4.57 -0.90 -30.80
N PHE A 61 5.34 -0.93 -29.71
CA PHE A 61 5.67 0.25 -28.93
C PHE A 61 6.54 1.25 -29.68
N ASP A 62 7.49 0.79 -30.50
CA ASP A 62 8.34 1.69 -31.29
C ASP A 62 7.51 2.47 -32.31
N LEU A 63 6.55 1.81 -32.98
CA LEU A 63 5.64 2.45 -33.93
C LEU A 63 4.67 3.41 -33.23
N TYR A 64 4.20 3.04 -32.05
CA TYR A 64 3.37 3.87 -31.20
C TYR A 64 4.11 5.15 -30.78
N GLU A 65 5.33 5.03 -30.24
CA GLU A 65 6.14 6.17 -29.77
C GLU A 65 6.57 7.05 -30.95
N ALA A 66 6.94 6.47 -32.09
CA ALA A 66 7.27 7.23 -33.29
C ALA A 66 6.07 8.04 -33.79
N THR A 67 4.88 7.45 -33.84
CA THR A 67 3.69 8.19 -34.29
C THR A 67 3.27 9.23 -33.27
N GLN A 68 3.36 8.94 -31.97
CA GLN A 68 3.16 9.92 -30.91
C GLN A 68 4.11 11.11 -31.07
N ALA A 69 5.41 10.86 -31.26
CA ALA A 69 6.43 11.89 -31.44
C ALA A 69 6.17 12.73 -32.70
N THR A 70 5.75 12.10 -33.80
CA THR A 70 5.38 12.78 -35.05
C THR A 70 4.29 13.82 -34.82
N PHE A 71 3.22 13.44 -34.13
CA PHE A 71 2.11 14.34 -33.82
C PHE A 71 2.50 15.40 -32.79
N GLN A 72 3.26 15.05 -31.75
CA GLN A 72 3.76 16.02 -30.76
C GLN A 72 4.65 17.08 -31.42
N TRP A 73 5.56 16.68 -32.32
CA TRP A 73 6.41 17.62 -33.05
C TRP A 73 5.60 18.54 -33.95
N LYS A 74 4.54 18.04 -34.59
CA LYS A 74 3.63 18.89 -35.37
C LYS A 74 2.92 19.93 -34.49
N LEU A 75 2.51 19.55 -33.29
CA LEU A 75 1.80 20.41 -32.35
C LEU A 75 2.69 21.47 -31.66
N GLU A 76 3.95 21.14 -31.39
CA GLU A 76 4.79 21.94 -30.49
C GLU A 76 5.96 22.65 -31.18
N ILE A 77 6.51 22.07 -32.25
CA ILE A 77 7.82 22.46 -32.80
C ILE A 77 7.72 22.91 -34.25
N SER A 78 6.90 22.24 -35.06
CA SER A 78 6.88 22.50 -36.51
C SER A 78 6.36 23.91 -36.83
N GLU A 79 6.97 24.54 -37.83
CA GLU A 79 6.48 25.80 -38.38
C GLU A 79 5.09 25.60 -39.03
N PRO A 80 4.18 26.59 -38.94
CA PRO A 80 2.80 26.48 -39.40
C PRO A 80 2.66 26.63 -40.92
N THR A 81 3.49 25.93 -41.72
CA THR A 81 3.42 25.99 -43.19
C THR A 81 2.24 25.20 -43.76
N ILE A 82 1.87 24.10 -43.11
CA ILE A 82 0.64 23.35 -43.36
C ILE A 82 -0.23 23.49 -42.11
N SER A 83 -1.50 23.86 -42.30
CA SER A 83 -2.48 24.00 -41.22
C SER A 83 -2.61 22.68 -40.45
N LEU A 84 -2.95 22.78 -39.16
CA LEU A 84 -3.18 21.57 -38.36
C LEU A 84 -4.37 20.77 -38.91
N GLU A 85 -5.43 21.45 -39.34
CA GLU A 85 -6.59 20.80 -39.99
C GLU A 85 -6.16 19.94 -41.19
N ASP A 86 -5.38 20.49 -42.12
CA ASP A 86 -4.92 19.75 -43.30
C ASP A 86 -4.03 18.58 -42.92
N PHE A 87 -3.11 18.76 -41.97
CA PHE A 87 -2.24 17.69 -41.48
C PHE A 87 -3.07 16.52 -40.95
N TYR A 88 -4.06 16.78 -40.09
CA TYR A 88 -4.91 15.75 -39.52
C TYR A 88 -5.85 15.12 -40.55
N ARG A 89 -6.39 15.90 -41.49
CA ARG A 89 -7.23 15.36 -42.59
C ARG A 89 -6.48 14.39 -43.49
N ILE A 90 -5.19 14.62 -43.72
CA ILE A 90 -4.35 13.69 -44.50
C ILE A 90 -4.22 12.34 -43.79
N TRP A 91 -4.04 12.35 -42.47
CA TRP A 91 -4.02 11.13 -41.66
C TRP A 91 -5.40 10.47 -41.62
N ASP A 92 -6.48 11.22 -41.43
CA ASP A 92 -7.87 10.71 -41.46
C ASP A 92 -8.17 9.98 -42.77
N PHE A 93 -7.83 10.62 -43.90
CA PHE A 93 -7.98 10.02 -45.23
C PHE A 93 -7.17 8.74 -45.37
N THR A 94 -5.94 8.70 -44.83
CA THR A 94 -5.08 7.51 -44.86
C THR A 94 -5.68 6.38 -44.01
N PHE A 95 -6.20 6.68 -42.82
CA PHE A 95 -6.86 5.69 -41.96
C PHE A 95 -8.15 5.15 -42.61
N ALA A 96 -8.97 6.02 -43.18
CA ALA A 96 -10.24 5.65 -43.80
C ALA A 96 -10.07 4.80 -45.07
N GLN A 97 -8.98 5.02 -45.84
CA GLN A 97 -8.70 4.29 -47.08
C GLN A 97 -7.79 3.06 -46.90
N SER A 98 -7.44 2.71 -45.67
CA SER A 98 -6.61 1.54 -45.39
C SER A 98 -7.28 0.27 -45.93
N PRO A 99 -6.62 -0.50 -46.82
CA PRO A 99 -7.20 -1.72 -47.39
C PRO A 99 -7.29 -2.85 -46.36
N SER A 100 -6.42 -2.83 -45.34
CA SER A 100 -6.40 -3.82 -44.26
C SER A 100 -5.77 -3.24 -43.00
N TRP A 101 -6.30 -3.63 -41.85
CA TRP A 101 -5.80 -3.22 -40.54
C TRP A 101 -4.94 -4.31 -39.91
N THR A 102 -3.71 -3.93 -39.56
CA THR A 102 -2.75 -4.76 -38.82
C THR A 102 -2.53 -4.17 -37.42
N LEU A 103 -1.87 -4.94 -36.54
CA LEU A 103 -1.51 -4.46 -35.19
C LEU A 103 -0.57 -3.26 -35.24
N GLN A 104 0.36 -3.24 -36.19
CA GLN A 104 1.30 -2.14 -36.43
C GLN A 104 0.57 -0.85 -36.79
N LYS A 105 -0.39 -0.93 -37.72
CA LYS A 105 -1.24 0.21 -38.11
C LYS A 105 -2.08 0.71 -36.94
N LEU A 106 -2.60 -0.22 -36.13
CA LEU A 106 -3.34 0.13 -34.91
C LEU A 106 -2.43 0.81 -33.88
N ALA A 107 -1.17 0.38 -33.74
CA ALA A 107 -0.20 1.01 -32.86
C ALA A 107 0.12 2.45 -33.30
N MET A 108 0.28 2.69 -34.61
CA MET A 108 0.45 4.05 -35.15
C MET A 108 -0.77 4.93 -34.86
N LEU A 109 -1.99 4.43 -35.13
CA LEU A 109 -3.22 5.14 -34.79
C LEU A 109 -3.31 5.44 -33.28
N GLY A 110 -2.91 4.48 -32.46
CA GLY A 110 -2.85 4.65 -31.01
C GLY A 110 -1.85 5.72 -30.57
N GLY A 111 -0.69 5.77 -31.21
CA GLY A 111 0.33 6.80 -30.99
C GLY A 111 -0.21 8.19 -31.33
N ALA A 112 -0.90 8.34 -32.46
CA ALA A 112 -1.60 9.58 -32.81
C ALA A 112 -2.64 9.95 -31.75
N LEU A 113 -3.53 9.03 -31.36
CA LEU A 113 -4.59 9.24 -30.37
C LEU A 113 -4.05 9.64 -28.99
N SER A 114 -2.90 9.11 -28.58
CA SER A 114 -2.27 9.43 -27.30
C SER A 114 -1.95 10.93 -27.12
N THR A 115 -1.86 11.68 -28.21
CA THR A 115 -1.57 13.12 -28.20
C THR A 115 -2.80 14.00 -27.95
N ASN A 116 -4.01 13.43 -27.88
CA ASN A 116 -5.26 14.17 -27.71
C ASN A 116 -5.25 15.11 -26.49
N PHE A 117 -4.83 14.62 -25.32
CA PHE A 117 -4.75 15.46 -24.11
C PHE A 117 -3.83 16.66 -24.29
N ARG A 118 -2.71 16.47 -24.98
CA ARG A 118 -1.75 17.54 -25.25
C ARG A 118 -2.32 18.54 -26.24
N PHE A 119 -2.95 18.07 -27.33
CA PHE A 119 -3.67 18.91 -28.27
C PHE A 119 -4.72 19.76 -27.55
N MET A 120 -5.61 19.16 -26.73
CA MET A 120 -6.65 19.89 -26.01
C MET A 120 -6.09 20.95 -25.06
N THR A 121 -4.95 20.67 -24.43
CA THR A 121 -4.25 21.63 -23.56
C THR A 121 -3.71 22.81 -24.37
N LEU A 122 -3.06 22.54 -25.50
CA LEU A 122 -2.53 23.58 -26.39
C LEU A 122 -3.65 24.37 -27.07
N GLN A 123 -4.75 23.72 -27.45
CA GLN A 123 -5.91 24.38 -28.04
C GLN A 123 -6.54 25.38 -27.06
N ARG A 124 -6.66 25.02 -25.79
CA ARG A 124 -7.18 25.92 -24.74
C ARG A 124 -6.27 27.11 -24.44
N THR A 125 -4.95 26.95 -24.60
CA THR A 125 -3.96 27.95 -24.17
C THR A 125 -3.43 28.81 -25.31
N LYS A 126 -3.31 28.25 -26.51
CA LYS A 126 -2.71 28.87 -27.69
C LYS A 126 -3.64 28.98 -28.89
N PHE A 127 -4.83 28.37 -28.84
CA PHE A 127 -5.82 28.36 -29.91
C PHE A 127 -5.20 27.97 -31.27
N LEU A 128 -4.74 26.72 -31.35
CA LEU A 128 -3.95 26.20 -32.48
C LEU A 128 -4.80 25.83 -33.71
N ASP A 129 -6.06 25.44 -33.49
CA ASP A 129 -7.01 25.02 -34.51
C ASP A 129 -8.26 25.92 -34.48
N ASP A 130 -8.36 26.81 -35.46
CA ASP A 130 -9.52 27.71 -35.60
C ASP A 130 -10.77 26.98 -36.11
N SER A 131 -10.60 25.82 -36.78
CA SER A 131 -11.70 25.08 -37.41
C SER A 131 -12.54 24.28 -36.40
N GLY A 132 -11.93 23.85 -35.31
CA GLY A 132 -12.51 22.91 -34.34
C GLY A 132 -12.64 21.47 -34.87
N GLU A 133 -12.17 21.19 -36.08
CA GLU A 133 -12.27 19.88 -36.72
C GLU A 133 -11.28 18.87 -36.15
N VAL A 134 -10.11 19.31 -35.66
CA VAL A 134 -9.09 18.39 -35.12
C VAL A 134 -9.62 17.65 -33.89
N SER A 135 -10.36 18.34 -33.01
CA SER A 135 -10.99 17.69 -31.85
C SER A 135 -12.03 16.64 -32.26
N LYS A 136 -12.77 16.87 -33.35
CA LYS A 136 -13.76 15.92 -33.87
C LYS A 136 -13.07 14.69 -34.46
N LEU A 137 -11.96 14.89 -35.18
CA LEU A 137 -11.14 13.82 -35.75
C LEU A 137 -10.60 12.89 -34.65
N TYR A 138 -10.09 13.41 -33.53
CA TYR A 138 -9.68 12.57 -32.40
C TYR A 138 -10.82 11.69 -31.88
N GLY A 139 -12.02 12.25 -31.70
CA GLY A 139 -13.20 11.50 -31.26
C GLY A 139 -13.61 10.42 -32.26
N ARG A 140 -13.58 10.75 -33.56
CA ARG A 140 -13.85 9.82 -34.66
C ARG A 140 -12.83 8.68 -34.70
N TRP A 141 -11.55 9.00 -34.72
CA TRP A 141 -10.45 8.03 -34.74
C TRP A 141 -10.52 7.06 -33.58
N ARG A 142 -10.88 7.55 -32.40
CA ARG A 142 -11.03 6.71 -31.22
C ARG A 142 -12.23 5.78 -31.35
N ASN A 143 -13.42 6.34 -31.56
CA ASN A 143 -14.67 5.61 -31.39
C ASN A 143 -15.07 4.81 -32.64
N GLU A 144 -14.85 5.34 -33.84
CA GLU A 144 -15.19 4.65 -35.09
C GLU A 144 -14.10 3.68 -35.55
N TYR A 145 -12.83 4.04 -35.37
CA TYR A 145 -11.70 3.22 -35.85
C TYR A 145 -11.06 2.42 -34.73
N PHE A 146 -10.37 3.07 -33.80
CA PHE A 146 -9.47 2.40 -32.87
C PHE A 146 -10.18 1.35 -31.99
N ILE A 147 -11.24 1.72 -31.27
CA ILE A 147 -11.91 0.80 -30.34
C ILE A 147 -12.50 -0.41 -31.07
N SER A 148 -13.21 -0.19 -32.17
CA SER A 148 -13.83 -1.27 -32.96
C SER A 148 -12.78 -2.22 -33.54
N LEU A 149 -11.73 -1.66 -34.16
CA LEU A 149 -10.64 -2.45 -34.73
C LEU A 149 -9.86 -3.20 -33.65
N TRP A 150 -9.57 -2.54 -32.53
CA TRP A 150 -8.87 -3.14 -31.40
C TRP A 150 -9.66 -4.33 -30.84
N CYS A 151 -10.98 -4.18 -30.60
CA CYS A 151 -11.85 -5.28 -30.15
C CYS A 151 -11.84 -6.46 -31.14
N SER A 152 -11.86 -6.17 -32.45
CA SER A 152 -11.82 -7.21 -33.48
C SER A 152 -10.49 -7.97 -33.52
N LEU A 153 -9.38 -7.28 -33.23
CA LEU A 153 -8.03 -7.84 -33.31
C LEU A 153 -7.64 -8.61 -32.05
N ILE A 154 -8.03 -8.13 -30.86
CA ILE A 154 -7.78 -8.81 -29.59
C ILE A 154 -8.62 -10.10 -29.43
N SER A 155 -9.77 -10.16 -30.10
CA SER A 155 -10.63 -11.35 -30.09
C SER A 155 -10.02 -12.53 -30.87
N LYS A 156 -8.99 -12.29 -31.69
CA LYS A 156 -8.25 -13.34 -32.39
C LYS A 156 -7.20 -13.95 -31.46
N PRO A 157 -6.91 -15.25 -31.57
CA PRO A 157 -5.83 -15.87 -30.79
C PRO A 157 -4.48 -15.21 -31.14
N GLN A 158 -3.82 -14.65 -30.13
CA GLN A 158 -2.50 -14.02 -30.23
C GLN A 158 -1.51 -14.72 -29.29
N PRO A 159 -0.20 -14.70 -29.61
CA PRO A 159 0.84 -14.99 -28.62
C PRO A 159 0.71 -14.07 -27.40
N ILE A 160 1.06 -14.57 -26.22
CA ILE A 160 0.90 -13.83 -24.95
C ILE A 160 1.63 -12.48 -24.98
N THR A 161 2.84 -12.42 -25.53
CA THR A 161 3.64 -11.19 -25.62
C THR A 161 2.95 -10.12 -26.46
N HIS A 162 2.43 -10.49 -27.63
CA HIS A 162 1.68 -9.58 -28.49
C HIS A 162 0.37 -9.13 -27.85
N LEU A 163 -0.31 -10.02 -27.12
CA LEU A 163 -1.52 -9.66 -26.38
C LEU A 163 -1.23 -8.58 -25.34
N ASP A 164 -0.13 -8.72 -24.59
CA ASP A 164 0.26 -7.76 -23.56
C ASP A 164 0.58 -6.39 -24.20
N GLU A 165 1.31 -6.35 -25.32
CA GLU A 165 1.58 -5.09 -26.05
C GLU A 165 0.31 -4.41 -26.59
N ILE A 166 -0.60 -5.18 -27.17
CA ILE A 166 -1.89 -4.66 -27.70
C ILE A 166 -2.72 -4.03 -26.58
N VAL A 167 -2.78 -4.70 -25.42
CA VAL A 167 -3.50 -4.18 -24.25
C VAL A 167 -2.79 -2.97 -23.67
N ALA A 168 -1.46 -2.96 -23.65
CA ALA A 168 -0.68 -1.84 -23.17
C ALA A 168 -0.91 -0.58 -24.01
N ILE A 169 -0.97 -0.69 -25.34
CA ILE A 169 -1.33 0.41 -26.24
C ILE A 169 -2.73 0.92 -25.92
N TYR A 170 -3.71 0.02 -25.78
CA TYR A 170 -5.08 0.39 -25.40
C TYR A 170 -5.13 1.13 -24.06
N ALA A 171 -4.37 0.70 -23.06
CA ALA A 171 -4.34 1.37 -21.76
C ALA A 171 -3.88 2.83 -21.84
N THR A 172 -3.10 3.22 -22.85
CA THR A 172 -2.71 4.62 -23.06
C THR A 172 -3.85 5.51 -23.60
N ILE A 173 -4.87 4.90 -24.22
CA ILE A 173 -6.00 5.57 -24.91
C ILE A 173 -7.33 5.38 -24.14
N ASN A 174 -7.37 4.40 -23.25
CA ASN A 174 -8.54 4.05 -22.47
C ASN A 174 -9.11 5.25 -21.70
N GLU A 175 -10.44 5.33 -21.70
CA GLU A 175 -11.21 6.30 -20.92
C GLU A 175 -12.15 5.58 -19.96
N SER A 176 -12.53 6.25 -18.86
CA SER A 176 -13.44 5.67 -17.87
C SER A 176 -14.82 5.33 -18.45
N SER A 177 -15.25 6.00 -19.52
CA SER A 177 -16.48 5.69 -20.25
C SER A 177 -16.46 4.32 -20.93
N ASP A 178 -15.29 3.78 -21.25
CA ASP A 178 -15.17 2.51 -21.95
C ASP A 178 -15.79 1.34 -21.17
N ILE A 179 -15.88 1.46 -19.83
CA ILE A 179 -16.49 0.46 -18.95
C ILE A 179 -17.93 0.08 -19.35
N LYS A 180 -18.62 0.97 -20.10
CA LYS A 180 -19.98 0.75 -20.60
C LYS A 180 -20.01 -0.09 -21.89
N ASN A 181 -18.88 -0.21 -22.59
CA ASN A 181 -18.76 -0.99 -23.81
C ASN A 181 -18.62 -2.48 -23.48
N LYS A 182 -19.59 -3.28 -23.93
CA LYS A 182 -19.65 -4.73 -23.71
C LYS A 182 -18.77 -5.53 -24.66
N GLU A 183 -18.32 -4.94 -25.77
CA GLU A 183 -17.47 -5.62 -26.76
C GLU A 183 -16.02 -5.77 -26.27
N ILE A 184 -15.62 -4.98 -25.28
CA ILE A 184 -14.27 -5.02 -24.71
C ILE A 184 -14.14 -6.27 -23.82
N PRO A 185 -13.19 -7.18 -24.10
CA PRO A 185 -13.00 -8.39 -23.31
C PRO A 185 -12.25 -8.08 -22.01
N TRP A 186 -12.95 -7.52 -21.02
CA TRP A 186 -12.38 -7.03 -19.77
C TRP A 186 -11.56 -8.06 -19.00
N ASN A 187 -11.97 -9.33 -18.99
CA ASN A 187 -11.19 -10.42 -18.40
C ASN A 187 -9.79 -10.57 -19.03
N THR A 188 -9.71 -10.49 -20.36
CA THR A 188 -8.44 -10.58 -21.10
C THR A 188 -7.57 -9.36 -20.83
N VAL A 189 -8.18 -8.16 -20.80
CA VAL A 189 -7.51 -6.90 -20.46
C VAL A 189 -6.90 -6.97 -19.07
N THR A 190 -7.68 -7.38 -18.07
CA THR A 190 -7.23 -7.51 -16.68
C THR A 190 -6.06 -8.48 -16.54
N LEU A 191 -6.13 -9.65 -17.18
CA LEU A 191 -5.04 -10.63 -17.13
C LEU A 191 -3.76 -10.12 -17.79
N ALA A 192 -3.87 -9.42 -18.92
CA ALA A 192 -2.70 -8.87 -19.62
C ALA A 192 -2.07 -7.71 -18.83
N LEU A 193 -2.87 -6.79 -18.28
CA LEU A 193 -2.36 -5.71 -17.43
C LEU A 193 -1.71 -6.24 -16.14
N ALA A 194 -2.31 -7.25 -15.51
CA ALA A 194 -1.72 -7.92 -14.36
C ALA A 194 -0.40 -8.63 -14.70
N ARG A 195 -0.27 -9.21 -15.91
CA ARG A 195 1.02 -9.75 -16.37
C ARG A 195 2.07 -8.64 -16.55
N LEU A 196 1.70 -7.51 -17.14
CA LEU A 196 2.62 -6.39 -17.30
C LEU A 196 3.10 -5.82 -15.96
N SER A 197 2.20 -5.69 -14.98
CA SER A 197 2.54 -5.21 -13.65
C SER A 197 3.39 -6.21 -12.87
N THR A 198 3.02 -7.49 -12.87
CA THR A 198 3.82 -8.55 -12.23
C THR A 198 5.18 -8.74 -12.90
N ASN A 199 5.29 -8.55 -14.22
CA ASN A 199 6.58 -8.54 -14.92
C ASN A 199 7.47 -7.35 -14.50
N TYR A 200 6.89 -6.17 -14.23
CA TYR A 200 7.61 -5.02 -13.68
C TYR A 200 8.19 -5.33 -12.29
N ILE A 201 7.42 -6.01 -11.43
CA ILE A 201 7.88 -6.47 -10.11
C ILE A 201 9.00 -7.51 -10.26
N LYS A 202 8.84 -8.46 -11.19
CA LYS A 202 9.80 -9.55 -11.38
C LYS A 202 11.14 -9.08 -11.93
N TYR A 203 11.14 -8.20 -12.94
CA TYR A 203 12.33 -7.74 -13.62
C TYR A 203 12.44 -6.21 -13.52
N PRO A 204 13.36 -5.68 -12.69
CA PRO A 204 13.63 -4.24 -12.66
C PRO A 204 13.95 -3.77 -14.08
N PRO A 205 13.11 -2.93 -14.70
CA PRO A 205 13.33 -2.56 -16.09
C PRO A 205 14.54 -1.63 -16.22
N LEU A 206 15.16 -1.64 -17.40
CA LEU A 206 16.13 -0.61 -17.78
C LEU A 206 15.47 0.77 -17.65
N ARG A 207 16.24 1.76 -17.16
CA ARG A 207 15.78 3.16 -17.12
C ARG A 207 15.29 3.56 -18.52
N ASN A 208 14.08 4.14 -18.58
CA ASN A 208 13.38 4.58 -19.78
C ASN A 208 12.71 3.49 -20.65
N SER A 209 12.44 2.29 -20.14
CA SER A 209 11.59 1.34 -20.88
C SER A 209 10.15 1.87 -21.07
N PRO A 210 9.46 1.52 -22.18
CA PRO A 210 8.06 1.92 -22.41
C PRO A 210 7.13 1.53 -21.26
N ILE A 211 7.35 0.35 -20.68
CA ILE A 211 6.59 -0.16 -19.52
C ILE A 211 6.71 0.81 -18.33
N THR A 212 7.91 1.33 -18.06
CA THR A 212 8.13 2.28 -16.96
C THR A 212 7.42 3.61 -17.21
N ARG A 213 7.47 4.12 -18.45
CA ARG A 213 6.84 5.40 -18.83
C ARG A 213 5.31 5.36 -18.74
N HIS A 214 4.72 4.19 -19.01
CA HIS A 214 3.27 4.02 -19.11
C HIS A 214 2.64 3.24 -17.95
N LEU A 215 3.41 2.87 -16.92
CA LEU A 215 2.94 2.11 -15.77
C LEU A 215 1.70 2.72 -15.11
N ASN A 216 1.66 4.04 -15.00
CA ASN A 216 0.52 4.77 -14.44
C ASN A 216 -0.77 4.60 -15.29
N LYS A 217 -0.65 4.44 -16.60
CA LYS A 217 -1.77 4.18 -17.51
C LYS A 217 -2.25 2.75 -17.35
N PHE A 218 -1.33 1.80 -17.25
CA PHE A 218 -1.66 0.38 -17.05
C PHE A 218 -2.46 0.18 -15.77
N VAL A 219 -1.97 0.75 -14.67
CA VAL A 219 -2.64 0.67 -13.37
C VAL A 219 -4.02 1.34 -13.40
N LYS A 220 -4.17 2.50 -14.05
CA LYS A 220 -5.47 3.18 -14.21
C LYS A 220 -6.46 2.38 -15.04
N THR A 221 -6.02 1.78 -16.14
CA THR A 221 -6.88 0.91 -16.96
C THR A 221 -7.26 -0.36 -16.21
N LEU A 222 -6.34 -0.91 -15.39
CA LEU A 222 -6.62 -2.07 -14.54
C LEU A 222 -7.69 -1.74 -13.49
N GLN A 223 -7.66 -0.54 -12.89
CA GLN A 223 -8.72 -0.08 -11.99
C GLN A 223 -10.12 -0.12 -12.62
N ILE A 224 -10.21 0.15 -13.92
CA ILE A 224 -11.47 0.11 -14.67
C ILE A 224 -11.81 -1.35 -15.04
N SER A 225 -10.82 -2.13 -15.50
CA SER A 225 -11.05 -3.47 -16.01
C SER A 225 -11.47 -4.46 -14.93
N VAL A 226 -10.93 -4.32 -13.71
CA VAL A 226 -11.26 -5.19 -12.57
C VAL A 226 -12.75 -5.09 -12.19
N GLN A 227 -13.38 -3.92 -12.35
CA GLN A 227 -14.82 -3.71 -12.09
C GLN A 227 -15.76 -4.50 -13.00
N LYS A 228 -15.26 -4.97 -14.15
CA LYS A 228 -16.01 -5.77 -15.13
C LYS A 228 -15.47 -7.19 -15.30
N SER A 229 -14.51 -7.57 -14.47
CA SER A 229 -13.89 -8.89 -14.53
C SER A 229 -14.57 -9.87 -13.58
N ASP A 230 -14.56 -11.14 -13.95
CA ASP A 230 -15.11 -12.19 -13.10
C ASP A 230 -14.21 -12.43 -11.88
N ASN A 231 -14.80 -12.83 -10.75
CA ASN A 231 -14.06 -13.15 -9.53
C ASN A 231 -12.95 -14.19 -9.77
N SER A 232 -13.18 -15.18 -10.64
CA SER A 232 -12.17 -16.20 -10.98
C SER A 232 -10.92 -15.62 -11.67
N VAL A 233 -11.08 -14.52 -12.42
CA VAL A 233 -9.97 -13.79 -13.04
C VAL A 233 -9.24 -12.97 -11.99
N ILE A 234 -9.99 -12.30 -11.11
CA ILE A 234 -9.42 -11.53 -10.00
C ILE A 234 -8.59 -12.44 -9.07
N THR A 235 -9.09 -13.62 -8.70
CA THR A 235 -8.33 -14.60 -7.91
C THR A 235 -7.03 -15.02 -8.61
N LYS A 236 -7.02 -15.17 -9.96
CA LYS A 236 -5.78 -15.43 -10.71
C LYS A 236 -4.80 -14.26 -10.66
N VAL A 237 -5.30 -13.02 -10.73
CA VAL A 237 -4.49 -11.81 -10.61
C VAL A 237 -3.86 -11.72 -9.21
N LEU A 238 -4.66 -11.88 -8.16
CA LEU A 238 -4.18 -11.88 -6.77
C LEU A 238 -3.12 -12.95 -6.53
N ASN A 239 -3.33 -14.17 -7.05
CA ASN A 239 -2.33 -15.24 -6.97
C ASN A 239 -1.01 -14.88 -7.66
N ALA A 240 -1.07 -14.29 -8.86
CA ALA A 240 0.12 -13.86 -9.58
C ALA A 240 0.84 -12.71 -8.86
N LEU A 241 0.09 -11.73 -8.36
CA LEU A 241 0.62 -10.59 -7.61
C LEU A 241 1.30 -11.05 -6.32
N CYS A 242 0.61 -11.88 -5.52
CA CYS A 242 1.15 -12.43 -4.28
C CYS A 242 2.45 -13.22 -4.53
N ARG A 243 2.46 -14.05 -5.57
CA ARG A 243 3.66 -14.81 -5.97
C ARG A 243 4.83 -13.89 -6.33
N GLU A 244 4.61 -12.83 -7.11
CA GLU A 244 5.70 -11.93 -7.48
C GLU A 244 6.14 -11.02 -6.32
N CYS A 245 5.24 -10.62 -5.41
CA CYS A 245 5.60 -9.97 -4.15
C CYS A 245 6.48 -10.87 -3.27
N PHE A 246 6.13 -12.16 -3.14
CA PHE A 246 6.95 -13.15 -2.46
C PHE A 246 8.33 -13.30 -3.14
N ASN A 247 8.36 -13.46 -4.47
CA ASN A 247 9.61 -13.60 -5.23
C ASN A 247 10.51 -12.36 -5.07
N LEU A 248 9.93 -11.17 -5.08
CA LEU A 248 10.63 -9.92 -4.81
C LEU A 248 11.25 -9.95 -3.42
N CYS A 249 10.45 -10.22 -2.38
CA CYS A 249 10.93 -10.29 -1.01
C CYS A 249 12.06 -11.32 -0.87
N ALA A 250 11.88 -12.52 -1.43
CA ALA A 250 12.88 -13.59 -1.40
C ALA A 250 14.18 -13.19 -2.12
N ARG A 251 14.08 -12.49 -3.26
CA ARG A 251 15.24 -11.95 -3.98
C ARG A 251 15.99 -10.93 -3.13
N GLU A 252 15.27 -10.04 -2.45
CA GLU A 252 15.88 -8.96 -1.67
C GLU A 252 16.52 -9.45 -0.37
N VAL A 253 15.91 -10.43 0.30
CA VAL A 253 16.52 -11.05 1.49
C VAL A 253 17.82 -11.77 1.15
N ASN A 254 17.87 -12.45 0.00
CA ASN A 254 19.07 -13.15 -0.48
C ASN A 254 20.02 -12.24 -1.27
N SER A 255 19.78 -10.93 -1.28
CA SER A 255 20.67 -9.98 -1.96
C SER A 255 22.00 -9.83 -1.23
N LEU A 256 23.04 -9.38 -1.93
CA LEU A 256 24.35 -9.10 -1.34
C LEU A 256 24.32 -7.93 -0.33
N GLN A 257 23.28 -7.09 -0.39
CA GLN A 257 23.09 -5.91 0.46
C GLN A 257 21.64 -5.82 0.95
N PRO A 258 21.22 -6.72 1.87
CA PRO A 258 19.84 -6.79 2.33
C PRO A 258 19.43 -5.58 3.19
N ASN A 259 20.39 -4.75 3.63
CA ASN A 259 20.12 -3.57 4.46
C ASN A 259 20.16 -2.25 3.69
N ARG A 260 20.07 -2.30 2.36
CA ARG A 260 20.01 -1.08 1.54
C ARG A 260 18.73 -0.27 1.80
N SER A 261 18.71 0.94 1.27
CA SER A 261 17.48 1.73 1.16
C SER A 261 16.61 1.15 0.05
N TYR A 262 15.37 0.85 0.38
CA TYR A 262 14.31 0.40 -0.53
C TYR A 262 13.34 1.53 -0.88
N SER A 263 13.79 2.78 -0.76
CA SER A 263 13.00 3.97 -1.11
C SER A 263 13.30 4.50 -2.52
N ASP A 264 14.06 3.77 -3.34
CA ASP A 264 14.36 4.19 -4.72
C ASP A 264 13.12 4.13 -5.63
N GLU A 265 13.18 4.81 -6.78
CA GLU A 265 12.09 4.95 -7.76
C GLU A 265 11.43 3.61 -8.12
N TYR A 266 12.24 2.56 -8.33
CA TYR A 266 11.74 1.22 -8.66
C TYR A 266 10.85 0.65 -7.54
N TYR A 267 11.32 0.67 -6.29
CA TYR A 267 10.57 0.12 -5.16
C TYR A 267 9.33 0.96 -4.84
N ARG A 268 9.41 2.29 -4.98
CA ARG A 268 8.24 3.17 -4.89
C ARG A 268 7.18 2.80 -5.93
N ASN A 269 7.60 2.62 -7.19
CA ASN A 269 6.68 2.22 -8.26
C ASN A 269 6.08 0.84 -8.00
N VAL A 270 6.86 -0.13 -7.52
CA VAL A 270 6.35 -1.45 -7.10
C VAL A 270 5.29 -1.30 -6.00
N LEU A 271 5.56 -0.50 -4.96
CA LEU A 271 4.60 -0.27 -3.88
C LEU A 271 3.31 0.36 -4.40
N PHE A 272 3.40 1.38 -5.26
CA PHE A 272 2.23 2.02 -5.82
C PHE A 272 1.42 1.08 -6.72
N VAL A 273 2.07 0.28 -7.56
CA VAL A 273 1.39 -0.74 -8.37
C VAL A 273 0.62 -1.70 -7.46
N VAL A 274 1.28 -2.28 -6.46
CA VAL A 274 0.65 -3.24 -5.53
C VAL A 274 -0.52 -2.58 -4.81
N VAL A 275 -0.32 -1.44 -4.16
CA VAL A 275 -1.38 -0.76 -3.40
C VAL A 275 -2.57 -0.37 -4.29
N ILE A 276 -2.32 0.17 -5.49
CA ILE A 276 -3.40 0.59 -6.36
C ILE A 276 -4.18 -0.60 -6.92
N GLU A 277 -3.50 -1.69 -7.31
CA GLU A 277 -4.16 -2.92 -7.76
C GLU A 277 -5.01 -3.54 -6.65
N LEU A 278 -4.47 -3.65 -5.44
CA LEU A 278 -5.21 -4.18 -4.28
C LEU A 278 -6.43 -3.30 -3.94
N LYS A 279 -6.28 -1.97 -3.95
CA LYS A 279 -7.42 -1.04 -3.76
C LYS A 279 -8.47 -1.20 -4.84
N ALA A 280 -8.06 -1.35 -6.10
CA ALA A 280 -8.98 -1.58 -7.22
C ALA A 280 -9.82 -2.84 -7.02
N ILE A 281 -9.18 -3.92 -6.58
CA ILE A 281 -9.83 -5.21 -6.34
C ILE A 281 -10.82 -5.13 -5.16
N LEU A 282 -10.44 -4.47 -4.06
CA LEU A 282 -11.35 -4.31 -2.92
C LEU A 282 -12.55 -3.43 -3.24
N THR A 283 -12.38 -2.43 -4.10
CA THR A 283 -13.45 -1.51 -4.50
C THR A 283 -14.31 -2.03 -5.65
N SER A 284 -13.91 -3.11 -6.33
CA SER A 284 -14.63 -3.62 -7.50
C SER A 284 -15.90 -4.40 -7.17
N THR A 285 -16.01 -4.90 -5.93
CA THR A 285 -17.16 -5.67 -5.46
C THR A 285 -17.61 -5.17 -4.09
N GLN A 286 -18.92 -5.21 -3.84
CA GLN A 286 -19.47 -4.93 -2.52
C GLN A 286 -19.31 -6.11 -1.55
N GLN A 287 -19.24 -7.33 -2.09
CA GLN A 287 -19.05 -8.56 -1.33
C GLN A 287 -17.68 -9.14 -1.70
N ILE A 288 -16.71 -8.97 -0.81
CA ILE A 288 -15.35 -9.45 -0.98
C ILE A 288 -15.32 -10.95 -0.61
N PRO A 289 -14.90 -11.84 -1.52
CA PRO A 289 -14.69 -13.25 -1.20
C PRO A 289 -13.67 -13.44 -0.06
N GLU A 290 -13.98 -14.31 0.90
CA GLU A 290 -13.12 -14.55 2.07
C GLU A 290 -11.69 -15.00 1.69
N GLU A 291 -11.55 -15.74 0.59
CA GLU A 291 -10.25 -16.18 0.06
C GLU A 291 -9.32 -15.03 -0.37
N TRP A 292 -9.86 -13.84 -0.62
CA TRP A 292 -9.04 -12.69 -1.03
C TRP A 292 -8.34 -12.05 0.16
N TYR A 293 -8.92 -12.07 1.37
CA TYR A 293 -8.30 -11.39 2.51
C TYR A 293 -6.89 -11.93 2.84
N PRO A 294 -6.67 -13.26 2.92
CA PRO A 294 -5.34 -13.83 3.10
C PRO A 294 -4.36 -13.48 1.97
N GLN A 295 -4.82 -13.44 0.72
CA GLN A 295 -3.95 -13.14 -0.41
C GLN A 295 -3.48 -11.69 -0.39
N ILE A 296 -4.39 -10.77 -0.08
CA ILE A 296 -4.10 -9.33 -0.03
C ILE A 296 -3.18 -9.01 1.15
N ILE A 297 -3.42 -9.57 2.35
CA ILE A 297 -2.53 -9.35 3.50
C ILE A 297 -1.13 -9.89 3.22
N MET A 298 -0.99 -11.02 2.53
CA MET A 298 0.31 -11.58 2.17
C MET A 298 1.06 -10.73 1.14
N CYS A 299 0.36 -10.05 0.22
CA CYS A 299 0.99 -9.07 -0.66
C CYS A 299 1.62 -7.92 0.15
N LEU A 300 0.88 -7.36 1.12
CA LEU A 300 1.39 -6.28 1.99
C LEU A 300 2.54 -6.77 2.89
N PHE A 301 2.43 -7.98 3.43
CA PHE A 301 3.49 -8.61 4.23
C PHE A 301 4.80 -8.74 3.45
N HIS A 302 4.74 -9.21 2.19
CA HIS A 302 5.93 -9.38 1.38
C HIS A 302 6.53 -8.06 0.85
N THR A 303 5.75 -6.99 0.78
CA THR A 303 6.24 -5.65 0.40
C THR A 303 6.55 -4.75 1.59
N ASN A 304 6.37 -5.22 2.83
CA ASN A 304 6.50 -4.36 4.02
C ASN A 304 7.90 -3.74 4.20
N PHE A 305 8.93 -4.38 3.65
CA PHE A 305 10.29 -3.83 3.70
C PHE A 305 10.44 -2.53 2.89
N ILE A 306 9.57 -2.29 1.91
CA ILE A 306 9.51 -1.05 1.14
C ILE A 306 8.78 0.03 1.93
N THR A 307 7.63 -0.32 2.54
CA THR A 307 6.85 0.60 3.37
C THR A 307 7.56 1.01 4.64
N HIS A 308 8.41 0.15 5.22
CA HIS A 308 9.25 0.48 6.37
C HIS A 308 10.20 1.65 6.07
N ASP A 309 10.77 1.73 4.86
CA ASP A 309 11.67 2.82 4.46
C ASP A 309 10.94 4.09 3.99
N ILE A 310 9.73 3.96 3.42
CA ILE A 310 8.96 5.12 2.90
C ILE A 310 8.10 5.75 4.00
N GLY A 311 7.64 4.95 4.96
CA GLY A 311 6.60 5.29 5.92
C GLY A 311 5.20 5.06 5.35
N VAL A 312 4.27 4.68 6.22
CA VAL A 312 2.84 4.50 5.89
C VAL A 312 1.95 5.63 6.38
N ILE A 313 2.45 6.49 7.28
CA ILE A 313 1.68 7.56 7.90
C ILE A 313 1.24 8.57 6.83
N GLY A 314 -0.07 8.73 6.67
CA GLY A 314 -0.65 9.60 5.66
C GLY A 314 -0.74 8.97 4.26
N PHE A 315 -0.39 7.68 4.12
CA PHE A 315 -0.67 6.92 2.92
C PHE A 315 -2.06 6.29 3.00
N GLU A 316 -3.10 7.12 2.90
CA GLU A 316 -4.51 6.77 3.10
C GLU A 316 -4.92 5.48 2.37
N SER A 317 -4.46 5.29 1.13
CA SER A 317 -4.82 4.10 0.36
C SER A 317 -4.25 2.80 0.93
N TYR A 318 -3.07 2.84 1.56
CA TYR A 318 -2.51 1.67 2.24
C TYR A 318 -3.27 1.40 3.54
N GLU A 319 -3.54 2.44 4.33
CA GLU A 319 -4.28 2.35 5.60
C GLU A 319 -5.70 1.80 5.37
N ASP A 320 -6.40 2.30 4.34
CA ASP A 320 -7.72 1.81 3.92
C ASP A 320 -7.71 0.29 3.64
N ILE A 321 -6.76 -0.17 2.81
CA ILE A 321 -6.64 -1.59 2.45
C ILE A 321 -6.38 -2.40 3.71
N TYR A 322 -5.38 -2.01 4.51
CA TYR A 322 -5.00 -2.74 5.71
C TYR A 322 -6.17 -2.87 6.70
N GLY A 323 -6.92 -1.78 6.91
CA GLY A 323 -8.11 -1.77 7.76
C GLY A 323 -9.24 -2.67 7.26
N VAL A 324 -9.55 -2.65 5.96
CA VAL A 324 -10.56 -3.52 5.34
C VAL A 324 -10.17 -4.99 5.49
N ILE A 325 -8.89 -5.33 5.25
CA ILE A 325 -8.41 -6.71 5.30
C ILE A 325 -8.38 -7.26 6.73
N ILE A 326 -7.89 -6.49 7.70
CA ILE A 326 -7.91 -6.89 9.12
C ILE A 326 -9.36 -7.13 9.55
N THR A 327 -10.25 -6.18 9.28
CA THR A 327 -11.67 -6.32 9.62
C THR A 327 -12.25 -7.58 8.99
N GLY A 328 -12.02 -7.79 7.69
CA GLY A 328 -12.45 -8.97 6.96
C GLY A 328 -11.97 -10.28 7.60
N ILE A 329 -10.68 -10.40 7.92
CA ILE A 329 -10.11 -11.59 8.57
C ILE A 329 -10.70 -11.81 9.97
N THR A 330 -10.86 -10.75 10.78
CA THR A 330 -11.41 -10.89 12.14
C THR A 330 -12.90 -11.23 12.17
N MET A 331 -13.64 -10.90 11.11
CA MET A 331 -15.07 -11.19 10.97
C MET A 331 -15.35 -12.50 10.24
N CYS A 332 -14.33 -13.18 9.70
CA CYS A 332 -14.50 -14.52 9.12
C CYS A 332 -15.07 -15.49 10.16
N SER A 333 -16.03 -16.32 9.72
CA SER A 333 -16.69 -17.29 10.60
C SER A 333 -15.75 -18.40 11.07
N ASP A 334 -14.75 -18.75 10.26
CA ASP A 334 -13.77 -19.79 10.55
C ASP A 334 -12.48 -19.19 11.13
N PHE A 335 -12.24 -19.44 12.42
CA PHE A 335 -11.01 -19.05 13.12
C PHE A 335 -9.74 -19.65 12.48
N LEU A 336 -9.85 -20.77 11.75
CA LEU A 336 -8.73 -21.38 11.05
C LEU A 336 -8.16 -20.49 9.96
N VAL A 337 -8.95 -19.58 9.36
CA VAL A 337 -8.44 -18.60 8.40
C VAL A 337 -7.39 -17.69 9.06
N TYR A 338 -7.69 -17.20 10.26
CA TYR A 338 -6.76 -16.38 11.04
C TYR A 338 -5.48 -17.14 11.40
N VAL A 339 -5.63 -18.38 11.88
CA VAL A 339 -4.49 -19.25 12.22
C VAL A 339 -3.62 -19.52 10.98
N HIS A 340 -4.24 -19.82 9.83
CA HIS A 340 -3.50 -20.10 8.60
C HIS A 340 -2.70 -18.88 8.10
N VAL A 341 -3.25 -17.67 8.24
CA VAL A 341 -2.52 -16.44 7.91
C VAL A 341 -1.29 -16.29 8.82
N LEU A 342 -1.44 -16.49 10.12
CA LEU A 342 -0.32 -16.41 11.07
C LEU A 342 0.73 -17.49 10.83
N ASP A 343 0.33 -18.74 10.63
CA ASP A 343 1.24 -19.84 10.32
C ASP A 343 2.02 -19.57 9.03
N THR A 344 1.35 -18.99 8.03
CA THR A 344 1.99 -18.61 6.77
C THR A 344 3.00 -17.48 6.98
N MET A 345 2.64 -16.42 7.72
CA MET A 345 3.58 -15.33 8.05
C MET A 345 4.79 -15.87 8.82
N GLN A 346 4.56 -16.68 9.86
CA GLN A 346 5.60 -17.26 10.69
C GLN A 346 6.53 -18.18 9.89
N GLY A 347 5.99 -19.03 9.02
CA GLY A 347 6.76 -19.91 8.14
C GLY A 347 7.63 -19.16 7.12
N ASN A 348 7.32 -17.90 6.83
CA ASN A 348 8.05 -17.04 5.91
C ASN A 348 9.07 -16.09 6.60
N ILE A 349 9.20 -16.16 7.93
CA ILE A 349 10.24 -15.48 8.71
C ILE A 349 11.41 -16.43 8.91
N TRP A 350 12.57 -16.10 8.33
CA TRP A 350 13.75 -16.96 8.37
C TRP A 350 14.57 -16.70 9.63
N LYS A 351 14.89 -17.77 10.37
CA LYS A 351 15.58 -17.70 11.68
C LYS A 351 17.11 -17.74 11.59
N ASN A 352 17.67 -18.23 10.48
CA ASN A 352 19.10 -18.54 10.35
C ASN A 352 19.84 -17.55 9.41
N LEU A 353 19.40 -16.30 9.33
CA LEU A 353 20.04 -15.31 8.47
C LEU A 353 21.20 -14.62 9.20
N THR A 354 22.25 -14.27 8.46
CA THR A 354 23.28 -13.34 8.93
C THR A 354 22.66 -11.96 9.10
N TYR A 355 22.58 -11.49 10.35
CA TYR A 355 22.04 -10.18 10.71
C TYR A 355 23.02 -9.04 10.37
N PRO A 356 22.53 -7.86 9.96
CA PRO A 356 21.11 -7.46 9.85
C PRO A 356 20.45 -7.88 8.52
N ASN A 357 19.13 -8.07 8.48
CA ASN A 357 18.39 -8.38 7.25
C ASN A 357 17.03 -7.67 7.21
N LYS A 358 17.03 -6.41 6.75
CA LYS A 358 15.86 -5.53 6.76
C LYS A 358 14.57 -6.18 6.21
N PRO A 359 14.54 -6.90 5.06
CA PRO A 359 13.29 -7.46 4.59
C PRO A 359 12.77 -8.62 5.44
N ASN A 360 13.64 -9.34 6.16
CA ASN A 360 13.21 -10.35 7.12
C ASN A 360 12.69 -9.71 8.42
N ASP A 361 13.38 -8.68 8.90
CA ASP A 361 12.99 -7.93 10.10
C ASP A 361 11.64 -7.21 9.88
N ALA A 362 11.44 -6.62 8.70
CA ALA A 362 10.18 -6.01 8.31
C ALA A 362 9.02 -7.02 8.25
N LYS A 363 9.26 -8.29 7.89
CA LYS A 363 8.25 -9.35 7.94
C LYS A 363 7.84 -9.67 9.38
N LEU A 364 8.80 -9.77 10.29
CA LEU A 364 8.52 -9.97 11.71
C LEU A 364 7.69 -8.82 12.29
N LEU A 365 8.11 -7.58 12.03
CA LEU A 365 7.38 -6.39 12.48
C LEU A 365 5.97 -6.33 11.90
N PHE A 366 5.79 -6.68 10.62
CA PHE A 366 4.45 -6.76 10.02
C PHE A 366 3.55 -7.78 10.73
N MET A 367 4.09 -8.97 11.02
CA MET A 367 3.33 -10.02 11.72
C MET A 367 2.95 -9.59 13.13
N LEU A 368 3.86 -8.94 13.87
CA LEU A 368 3.56 -8.42 15.21
C LEU A 368 2.50 -7.31 15.16
N ASN A 369 2.63 -6.36 14.22
CA ASN A 369 1.62 -5.32 14.00
C ASN A 369 0.26 -5.90 13.57
N PHE A 370 0.27 -6.95 12.74
CA PHE A 370 -0.95 -7.67 12.37
C PHE A 370 -1.62 -8.24 13.62
N MET A 371 -0.88 -8.98 14.45
CA MET A 371 -1.39 -9.52 15.72
C MET A 371 -1.89 -8.43 16.67
N GLU A 372 -1.16 -7.31 16.81
CA GLU A 372 -1.59 -6.18 17.64
C GLU A 372 -2.99 -5.69 17.23
N ASN A 373 -3.23 -5.52 15.92
CA ASN A 373 -4.47 -4.95 15.41
C ASN A 373 -5.63 -5.97 15.34
N THR A 374 -5.34 -7.27 15.23
CA THR A 374 -6.37 -8.31 15.10
C THR A 374 -6.75 -8.95 16.44
N LEU A 375 -5.78 -9.22 17.33
CA LEU A 375 -6.01 -9.98 18.55
C LEU A 375 -7.17 -9.46 19.41
N PRO A 376 -7.43 -8.14 19.57
CA PRO A 376 -8.57 -7.69 20.38
C PRO A 376 -9.94 -8.07 19.79
N ASN A 377 -10.01 -8.25 18.47
CA ASN A 377 -11.24 -8.38 17.69
C ASN A 377 -11.52 -9.82 17.21
N VAL A 378 -10.55 -10.74 17.31
CA VAL A 378 -10.74 -12.15 16.92
C VAL A 378 -11.54 -12.89 17.99
N ALA A 379 -12.60 -13.58 17.57
CA ALA A 379 -13.40 -14.44 18.44
C ALA A 379 -12.85 -15.88 18.51
N ASN A 380 -13.33 -16.66 19.49
CA ASN A 380 -13.05 -18.10 19.65
C ASN A 380 -11.56 -18.47 19.84
N MET A 381 -10.75 -17.54 20.36
CA MET A 381 -9.36 -17.83 20.70
C MET A 381 -9.27 -18.71 21.95
N SER A 382 -8.56 -19.84 21.86
CA SER A 382 -8.37 -20.75 22.97
C SER A 382 -7.01 -20.55 23.67
N PRO A 383 -6.86 -20.94 24.95
CA PRO A 383 -5.55 -20.96 25.62
C PRO A 383 -4.50 -21.78 24.86
N LYS A 384 -4.91 -22.84 24.15
CA LYS A 384 -4.01 -23.63 23.30
C LYS A 384 -3.37 -22.80 22.19
N PHE A 385 -4.11 -21.88 21.57
CA PHE A 385 -3.56 -20.97 20.56
C PHE A 385 -2.43 -20.11 21.16
N ILE A 386 -2.61 -19.63 22.40
CA ILE A 386 -1.60 -18.82 23.09
C ILE A 386 -0.34 -19.65 23.33
N GLU A 387 -0.50 -20.88 23.81
CA GLU A 387 0.62 -21.79 24.05
C GLU A 387 1.39 -22.15 22.78
N THR A 388 0.70 -22.32 21.65
CA THR A 388 1.33 -22.76 20.39
C THR A 388 1.84 -21.63 19.51
N VAL A 389 1.22 -20.44 19.58
CA VAL A 389 1.52 -19.31 18.68
C VAL A 389 2.15 -18.14 19.42
N VAL A 390 1.51 -17.64 20.48
CA VAL A 390 1.93 -16.41 21.17
C VAL A 390 3.16 -16.63 22.06
N ASN A 391 3.14 -17.66 22.92
CA ASN A 391 4.22 -17.94 23.87
C ASN A 391 5.58 -18.16 23.18
N PRO A 392 5.68 -18.90 22.06
CA PRO A 392 6.94 -19.02 21.33
C PRO A 392 7.48 -17.68 20.81
N LEU A 393 6.60 -16.76 20.38
CA LEU A 393 6.98 -15.43 19.94
C LEU A 393 7.44 -14.56 21.12
N GLN A 394 6.70 -14.59 22.23
CA GLN A 394 7.10 -13.92 23.46
C GLN A 394 8.49 -14.36 23.89
N ASN A 395 8.73 -15.67 24.01
CA ASN A 395 10.02 -16.21 24.45
C ASN A 395 11.18 -15.86 23.50
N ALA A 396 10.91 -15.65 22.21
CA ALA A 396 11.91 -15.30 21.22
C ALA A 396 12.22 -13.79 21.18
N TYR A 397 11.23 -12.93 21.41
CA TYR A 397 11.30 -11.52 21.03
C TYR A 397 11.04 -10.52 22.16
N ILE A 398 10.48 -10.93 23.31
CA ILE A 398 10.23 -10.01 24.43
C ILE A 398 11.52 -9.43 25.01
N ASP A 399 12.62 -10.17 24.92
CA ASP A 399 13.97 -9.77 25.34
C ASP A 399 14.87 -9.38 24.16
N SER A 400 14.29 -9.13 22.97
CA SER A 400 15.05 -8.79 21.77
C SER A 400 15.96 -7.58 22.03
N PRO A 401 17.22 -7.58 21.54
CA PRO A 401 18.08 -6.40 21.63
C PRO A 401 17.55 -5.23 20.79
N ASP A 402 16.80 -5.53 19.73
CA ASP A 402 16.13 -4.54 18.90
C ASP A 402 14.92 -3.96 19.65
N SER A 403 14.91 -2.65 19.87
CA SER A 403 13.82 -1.97 20.58
C SER A 403 12.50 -2.03 19.83
N GLU A 404 12.50 -1.93 18.50
CA GLU A 404 11.28 -1.93 17.69
C GLU A 404 10.57 -3.29 17.81
N ILE A 405 11.32 -4.39 17.67
CA ILE A 405 10.80 -5.76 17.83
C ILE A 405 10.28 -5.99 19.26
N ARG A 406 11.05 -5.57 20.26
CA ARG A 406 10.67 -5.72 21.67
C ARG A 406 9.38 -4.96 21.99
N GLU A 407 9.27 -3.73 21.52
CA GLU A 407 8.08 -2.89 21.70
C GLU A 407 6.85 -3.48 21.00
N SER A 408 6.99 -3.93 19.75
CA SER A 408 5.91 -4.61 19.03
C SER A 408 5.43 -5.87 19.76
N MET A 409 6.35 -6.64 20.38
CA MET A 409 5.95 -7.80 21.18
C MET A 409 5.15 -7.41 22.43
N HIS A 410 5.52 -6.32 23.11
CA HIS A 410 4.73 -5.78 24.22
C HIS A 410 3.32 -5.34 23.79
N LEU A 411 3.20 -4.75 22.59
CA LEU A 411 1.90 -4.37 22.03
C LEU A 411 1.03 -5.59 21.70
N VAL A 412 1.61 -6.65 21.15
CA VAL A 412 0.91 -7.93 20.93
C VAL A 412 0.37 -8.51 22.23
N LEU A 413 1.18 -8.54 23.30
CA LEU A 413 0.74 -9.02 24.61
C LEU A 413 -0.38 -8.14 25.18
N LEU A 414 -0.26 -6.82 25.07
CA LEU A 414 -1.33 -5.90 25.49
C LEU A 414 -2.64 -6.18 24.75
N SER A 415 -2.58 -6.33 23.43
CA SER A 415 -3.76 -6.64 22.61
C SER A 415 -4.40 -7.98 22.98
N LEU A 416 -3.60 -8.98 23.37
CA LEU A 416 -4.12 -10.25 23.88
C LEU A 416 -4.91 -10.07 25.18
N PHE A 417 -4.44 -9.24 26.11
CA PHE A 417 -5.15 -8.92 27.36
C PHE A 417 -6.39 -8.02 27.16
N GLN A 418 -6.55 -7.44 25.97
CA GLN A 418 -7.70 -6.64 25.58
C GLN A 418 -8.73 -7.42 24.75
N ASN A 419 -8.50 -8.71 24.48
CA ASN A 419 -9.51 -9.56 23.85
C ASN A 419 -10.56 -9.97 24.88
N PHE A 420 -11.78 -9.47 24.70
CA PHE A 420 -12.94 -9.80 25.52
C PHE A 420 -14.01 -10.61 24.76
N LEU A 421 -13.73 -10.98 23.50
CA LEU A 421 -14.67 -11.66 22.61
C LEU A 421 -14.57 -13.19 22.66
N SER A 422 -13.46 -13.74 23.15
CA SER A 422 -13.17 -15.19 23.09
C SER A 422 -13.70 -16.01 24.28
N GLY A 423 -14.51 -15.42 25.16
CA GLY A 423 -15.19 -16.12 26.25
C GLY A 423 -14.33 -16.41 27.48
N ASP A 424 -14.91 -17.21 28.39
CA ASP A 424 -14.43 -17.37 29.77
C ASP A 424 -13.08 -18.11 29.89
N ASP A 425 -12.77 -19.01 28.95
CA ASP A 425 -11.50 -19.75 28.95
C ASP A 425 -10.30 -18.82 28.74
N LEU A 426 -10.42 -17.87 27.81
CA LEU A 426 -9.39 -16.85 27.59
C LEU A 426 -9.29 -15.91 28.79
N ALA A 427 -10.43 -15.46 29.32
CA ALA A 427 -10.46 -14.58 30.48
C ALA A 427 -9.83 -15.23 31.73
N SER A 428 -10.01 -16.54 31.89
CA SER A 428 -9.35 -17.32 32.97
C SER A 428 -7.85 -17.38 32.78
N TRP A 429 -7.39 -17.60 31.54
CA TRP A 429 -5.96 -17.54 31.22
C TRP A 429 -5.37 -16.13 31.46
N GLN A 430 -6.08 -15.08 31.05
CA GLN A 430 -5.68 -13.69 31.27
C GLN A 430 -5.55 -13.38 32.75
N ALA A 431 -6.56 -13.70 33.58
CA ALA A 431 -6.50 -13.48 35.03
C ALA A 431 -5.28 -14.14 35.67
N LYS A 432 -4.97 -15.38 35.26
CA LYS A 432 -3.82 -16.14 35.76
C LYS A 432 -2.46 -15.52 35.41
N HIS A 433 -2.30 -15.00 34.19
CA HIS A 433 -0.99 -14.51 33.68
C HIS A 433 -0.85 -12.98 33.72
N TYR A 434 -1.87 -12.26 34.21
CA TYR A 434 -1.88 -10.80 34.28
C TYR A 434 -0.67 -10.25 35.07
N LEU A 435 -0.42 -10.81 36.26
CA LEU A 435 0.67 -10.35 37.13
C LEU A 435 2.04 -10.66 36.54
N ASP A 436 2.18 -11.81 35.85
CA ASP A 436 3.43 -12.20 35.19
C ASP A 436 3.81 -11.18 34.12
N TYR A 437 2.86 -10.75 33.29
CA TYR A 437 3.15 -9.74 32.27
C TYR A 437 3.49 -8.38 32.86
N ILE A 438 2.75 -7.92 33.87
CA ILE A 438 3.06 -6.69 34.62
C ILE A 438 4.48 -6.76 35.21
N ALA A 439 4.89 -7.92 35.72
CA ALA A 439 6.21 -8.12 36.28
C ALA A 439 7.32 -8.03 35.22
N ILE A 440 7.10 -8.61 34.03
CA ILE A 440 8.01 -8.51 32.87
C ILE A 440 8.16 -7.04 32.46
N ALA A 441 7.06 -6.34 32.18
CA ALA A 441 7.10 -4.93 31.75
C ALA A 441 7.80 -4.02 32.78
N THR A 442 7.51 -4.23 34.07
CA THR A 442 8.18 -3.50 35.16
C THR A 442 9.69 -3.76 35.18
N THR A 443 10.10 -5.01 34.94
CA THR A 443 11.51 -5.39 34.92
C THR A 443 12.23 -4.76 33.72
N HIS A 444 11.63 -4.80 32.52
CA HIS A 444 12.19 -4.17 31.32
C HIS A 444 12.35 -2.66 31.48
N PHE A 445 11.38 -1.98 32.08
CA PHE A 445 11.52 -0.56 32.42
C PHE A 445 12.70 -0.30 33.37
N LEU A 446 12.82 -1.07 34.45
CA LEU A 446 13.90 -0.90 35.43
C LEU A 446 15.29 -1.20 34.86
N LEU A 447 15.37 -2.08 33.85
CA LEU A 447 16.58 -2.37 33.08
C LEU A 447 16.86 -1.35 31.95
N GLY A 448 15.97 -0.37 31.74
CA GLY A 448 16.12 0.64 30.67
C GLY A 448 15.78 0.13 29.27
N GLN A 449 15.09 -1.02 29.18
CA GLN A 449 14.65 -1.62 27.92
C GLN A 449 13.26 -1.11 27.47
N LEU A 450 12.49 -0.51 28.38
CA LEU A 450 11.25 0.22 28.10
C LEU A 450 11.36 1.65 28.62
N SER A 451 10.77 2.59 27.88
CA SER A 451 10.61 3.98 28.32
C SER A 451 9.52 4.12 29.39
N GLU A 452 9.56 5.23 30.13
CA GLU A 452 8.52 5.62 31.09
C GLU A 452 7.13 5.62 30.45
N ASN A 453 6.99 6.26 29.29
CA ASN A 453 5.70 6.39 28.61
C ASN A 453 5.13 5.02 28.22
N GLN A 454 5.97 4.11 27.74
CA GLN A 454 5.55 2.76 27.38
C GLN A 454 5.05 1.98 28.61
N LEU A 455 5.76 2.06 29.75
CA LEU A 455 5.31 1.40 30.97
C LEU A 455 3.97 1.96 31.45
N ILE A 456 3.80 3.28 31.43
CA ILE A 456 2.54 3.93 31.82
C ILE A 456 1.39 3.46 30.94
N ILE A 457 1.57 3.44 29.62
CA ILE A 457 0.55 2.95 28.67
C ILE A 457 0.20 1.48 28.93
N ILE A 458 1.20 0.62 29.20
CA ILE A 458 0.99 -0.78 29.57
C ILE A 458 0.09 -0.87 30.80
N PHE A 459 0.44 -0.15 31.88
CA PHE A 459 -0.34 -0.18 33.11
C PHE A 459 -1.76 0.35 32.93
N GLN A 460 -1.95 1.44 32.18
CA GLN A 460 -3.28 1.98 31.90
C GLN A 460 -4.15 0.98 31.14
N ARG A 461 -3.62 0.39 30.05
CA ARG A 461 -4.35 -0.59 29.22
C ARG A 461 -4.65 -1.87 30.00
N MET A 462 -3.69 -2.41 30.74
CA MET A 462 -3.89 -3.58 31.59
C MET A 462 -4.90 -3.29 32.69
N SER A 463 -4.82 -2.14 33.36
CA SER A 463 -5.75 -1.79 34.42
C SER A 463 -7.19 -1.70 33.93
N SER A 464 -7.40 -1.28 32.67
CA SER A 464 -8.73 -1.23 32.06
C SER A 464 -9.41 -2.59 31.90
N SER A 465 -8.66 -3.70 31.88
CA SER A 465 -9.22 -5.05 31.82
C SER A 465 -9.58 -5.64 33.20
N LEU A 466 -9.08 -5.05 34.28
CA LEU A 466 -9.32 -5.53 35.65
C LEU A 466 -10.81 -5.68 36.02
N PRO A 467 -11.75 -4.77 35.65
CA PRO A 467 -13.16 -4.94 36.01
C PRO A 467 -13.76 -6.25 35.52
N LEU A 468 -13.34 -6.72 34.33
CA LEU A 468 -13.77 -8.01 33.79
C LEU A 468 -13.06 -9.15 34.50
N LEU A 469 -11.73 -9.10 34.60
CA LEU A 469 -10.92 -10.20 35.15
C LEU A 469 -11.18 -10.46 36.64
N GLN A 470 -11.60 -9.44 37.39
CA GLN A 470 -12.00 -9.57 38.81
C GLN A 470 -13.24 -10.44 39.03
N THR A 471 -14.06 -10.67 37.99
CA THR A 471 -15.17 -11.61 38.07
C THR A 471 -14.69 -13.06 38.18
N ILE A 472 -13.47 -13.32 37.71
CA ILE A 472 -12.80 -14.63 37.73
C ILE A 472 -11.87 -14.73 38.94
N ASP A 473 -11.01 -13.74 39.15
CA ASP A 473 -10.12 -13.65 40.31
C ASP A 473 -10.34 -12.34 41.08
N ARG A 474 -11.08 -12.44 42.19
CA ARG A 474 -11.46 -11.29 43.03
C ARG A 474 -10.25 -10.60 43.68
N ASP A 475 -9.14 -11.30 43.88
CA ASP A 475 -7.95 -10.77 44.55
C ASP A 475 -6.93 -10.17 43.55
N LEU A 476 -7.21 -10.22 42.24
CA LEU A 476 -6.28 -9.81 41.19
C LEU A 476 -5.84 -8.34 41.31
N SER A 477 -6.77 -7.41 41.52
CA SER A 477 -6.42 -5.99 41.68
C SER A 477 -5.63 -5.72 42.95
N LYS A 478 -6.01 -6.35 44.06
CA LYS A 478 -5.28 -6.25 45.33
C LYS A 478 -3.85 -6.76 45.17
N SER A 479 -3.68 -7.91 44.52
CA SER A 479 -2.38 -8.53 44.28
C SER A 479 -1.50 -7.67 43.36
N THR A 480 -2.08 -7.08 42.32
CA THR A 480 -1.37 -6.20 41.37
C THR A 480 -0.93 -4.88 42.03
N LEU A 481 -1.80 -4.25 42.81
CA LEU A 481 -1.46 -3.03 43.56
C LEU A 481 -0.36 -3.32 44.58
N HIS A 482 -0.48 -4.43 45.32
CA HIS A 482 0.51 -4.82 46.30
C HIS A 482 1.86 -5.12 45.64
N TYR A 483 1.88 -5.82 44.51
CA TYR A 483 3.08 -5.99 43.71
C TYR A 483 3.70 -4.64 43.31
N THR A 484 2.90 -3.72 42.76
CA THR A 484 3.36 -2.40 42.32
C THR A 484 3.96 -1.62 43.49
N TYR A 485 3.28 -1.60 44.64
CA TYR A 485 3.77 -1.01 45.89
C TYR A 485 5.12 -1.59 46.31
N LEU A 486 5.24 -2.92 46.34
CA LEU A 486 6.50 -3.59 46.69
C LEU A 486 7.63 -3.22 45.71
N ARG A 487 7.34 -3.03 44.43
CA ARG A 487 8.34 -2.57 43.46
C ARG A 487 8.76 -1.12 43.69
N ILE A 488 7.86 -0.24 44.13
CA ILE A 488 8.19 1.16 44.46
C ILE A 488 9.15 1.21 45.66
N ILE A 489 8.82 0.53 46.76
CA ILE A 489 9.62 0.60 47.99
C ILE A 489 11.01 -0.04 47.81
N ASN A 490 11.12 -1.07 46.96
CA ASN A 490 12.39 -1.75 46.69
C ASN A 490 13.19 -1.11 45.55
N CYS A 491 12.66 -0.07 44.90
CA CYS A 491 13.39 0.66 43.86
C CYS A 491 14.28 1.72 44.49
N THR A 492 15.54 1.79 44.06
CA THR A 492 16.54 2.71 44.61
C THR A 492 16.59 4.07 43.91
N LYS A 493 16.08 4.15 42.67
CA LYS A 493 16.12 5.36 41.84
C LYS A 493 14.81 6.13 41.99
N GLN A 494 14.88 7.36 42.48
CA GLN A 494 13.70 8.22 42.68
C GLN A 494 12.90 8.44 41.38
N ASP A 495 13.56 8.65 40.24
CA ASP A 495 12.87 8.79 38.95
C ASP A 495 12.04 7.55 38.60
N ASN A 496 12.57 6.35 38.84
CA ASN A 496 11.84 5.11 38.60
C ASN A 496 10.71 4.93 39.61
N GLN A 497 10.92 5.29 40.88
CA GLN A 497 9.87 5.29 41.90
C GLN A 497 8.71 6.21 41.53
N ARG A 498 9.00 7.39 40.95
CA ARG A 498 7.98 8.30 40.42
C ARG A 498 7.13 7.61 39.37
N VAL A 499 7.75 6.99 38.37
CA VAL A 499 7.01 6.29 37.29
C VAL A 499 6.16 5.16 37.85
N LEU A 500 6.72 4.32 38.71
CA LEU A 500 5.98 3.22 39.33
C LEU A 500 4.82 3.72 40.20
N LEU A 501 4.96 4.87 40.86
CA LEU A 501 3.87 5.52 41.58
C LEU A 501 2.77 6.00 40.64
N LEU A 502 3.12 6.56 39.48
CA LEU A 502 2.12 6.89 38.44
C LEU A 502 1.38 5.62 37.98
N CYS A 503 2.10 4.52 37.75
CA CYS A 503 1.50 3.22 37.41
C CYS A 503 0.55 2.70 38.49
N LEU A 504 0.86 2.91 39.77
CA LEU A 504 -0.03 2.58 40.89
C LEU A 504 -1.29 3.46 40.89
N ILE A 505 -1.13 4.76 40.65
CA ILE A 505 -2.23 5.73 40.59
C ILE A 505 -3.22 5.37 39.46
N TYR A 506 -2.74 4.99 38.28
CA TYR A 506 -3.61 4.60 37.16
C TYR A 506 -4.42 3.31 37.40
N GLN A 507 -4.05 2.49 38.37
CA GLN A 507 -4.84 1.30 38.76
C GLN A 507 -6.04 1.66 39.65
N LEU A 508 -5.99 2.78 40.38
CA LEU A 508 -6.97 3.15 41.40
C LEU A 508 -8.44 3.16 40.94
N PRO A 509 -8.79 3.61 39.71
CA PRO A 509 -10.18 3.58 39.25
C PRO A 509 -10.82 2.19 39.24
N TYR A 510 -10.00 1.14 39.16
CA TYR A 510 -10.42 -0.24 38.95
C TYR A 510 -10.35 -1.08 40.22
N VAL A 511 -10.08 -0.46 41.37
CA VAL A 511 -10.01 -1.10 42.67
C VAL A 511 -11.40 -1.17 43.30
N ASN A 512 -11.66 -2.23 44.08
CA ASN A 512 -12.89 -2.30 44.86
C ASN A 512 -12.98 -1.07 45.79
N LYS A 513 -14.15 -0.44 45.81
CA LYS A 513 -14.44 0.80 46.55
C LYS A 513 -14.07 0.71 48.04
N GLU A 514 -14.18 -0.48 48.62
CA GLU A 514 -13.84 -0.75 50.02
C GLU A 514 -12.37 -0.46 50.34
N PHE A 515 -11.45 -0.64 49.39
CA PHE A 515 -10.00 -0.44 49.59
C PHE A 515 -9.48 0.87 48.99
N LEU A 516 -10.33 1.65 48.31
CA LEU A 516 -9.92 2.83 47.56
C LEU A 516 -9.25 3.89 48.45
N ILE A 517 -9.81 4.16 49.64
CA ILE A 517 -9.26 5.13 50.58
C ILE A 517 -7.88 4.71 51.10
N ASP A 518 -7.69 3.42 51.40
CA ASP A 518 -6.41 2.90 51.90
C ASP A 518 -5.31 3.06 50.86
N TRP A 519 -5.62 2.79 49.59
CA TRP A 519 -4.67 2.98 48.49
C TRP A 519 -4.40 4.46 48.19
N LEU A 520 -5.39 5.35 48.35
CA LEU A 520 -5.18 6.79 48.24
C LEU A 520 -4.26 7.31 49.36
N ASN A 521 -4.48 6.86 50.61
CA ASN A 521 -3.58 7.14 51.72
C ASN A 521 -2.16 6.61 51.44
N THR A 522 -2.05 5.40 50.90
CA THR A 522 -0.76 4.81 50.51
C THR A 522 -0.04 5.65 49.45
N CYS A 523 -0.76 6.15 48.43
CA CYS A 523 -0.20 7.07 47.44
C CYS A 523 0.33 8.35 48.11
N GLN A 524 -0.46 8.94 49.01
CA GLN A 524 -0.06 10.14 49.75
C GLN A 524 1.21 9.89 50.57
N GLU A 525 1.24 8.80 51.34
CA GLU A 525 2.41 8.40 52.14
C GLU A 525 3.65 8.23 51.26
N LEU A 526 3.55 7.55 50.12
CA LEU A 526 4.66 7.39 49.18
C LEU A 526 5.16 8.73 48.63
N ILE A 527 4.26 9.66 48.28
CA ILE A 527 4.62 11.01 47.80
C ILE A 527 5.48 11.76 48.84
N TYR A 528 5.14 11.63 50.12
CA TYR A 528 5.89 12.31 51.20
C TYR A 528 7.16 11.54 51.62
N ALA A 529 7.13 10.21 51.63
CA ALA A 529 8.23 9.38 52.12
C ALA A 529 9.43 9.32 51.16
N ILE A 530 9.19 9.32 49.84
CA ILE A 530 10.25 9.17 48.83
C ILE A 530 11.09 10.45 48.67
N GLY A 531 10.51 11.61 49.02
CA GLY A 531 11.20 12.91 48.93
C GLY A 531 11.38 13.42 47.50
N PHE A 532 10.33 13.33 46.68
CA PHE A 532 10.32 13.88 45.32
C PHE A 532 10.58 15.39 45.28
N ASP A 533 11.22 15.86 44.21
CA ASP A 533 11.36 17.30 43.99
C ASP A 533 10.00 17.97 43.72
N ARG A 534 9.97 19.31 43.75
CA ARG A 534 8.72 20.07 43.59
C ARG A 534 8.03 19.78 42.26
N LYS A 535 8.78 19.63 41.16
CA LYS A 535 8.23 19.41 39.82
C LYS A 535 7.61 18.01 39.72
N GLN A 536 8.34 16.99 40.16
CA GLN A 536 7.89 15.60 40.21
C GLN A 536 6.65 15.45 41.08
N LYS A 537 6.64 16.06 42.26
CA LYS A 537 5.49 16.06 43.16
C LYS A 537 4.26 16.71 42.52
N THR A 538 4.44 17.84 41.84
CA THR A 538 3.34 18.50 41.11
C THR A 538 2.78 17.57 40.03
N THR A 539 3.63 16.95 39.20
CA THR A 539 3.18 16.00 38.17
C THR A 539 2.41 14.81 38.75
N ILE A 540 2.90 14.21 39.85
CA ILE A 540 2.20 13.09 40.51
C ILE A 540 0.82 13.53 41.01
N LEU A 541 0.74 14.71 41.66
CA LEU A 541 -0.53 15.24 42.18
C LEU A 541 -1.51 15.60 41.07
N GLU A 542 -1.04 16.14 39.95
CA GLU A 542 -1.87 16.43 38.77
C GLU A 542 -2.49 15.14 38.22
N VAL A 543 -1.69 14.08 38.04
CA VAL A 543 -2.19 12.77 37.58
C VAL A 543 -3.15 12.15 38.59
N LEU A 544 -2.84 12.23 39.89
CA LEU A 544 -3.74 11.73 40.93
C LEU A 544 -5.09 12.47 40.92
N TRP A 545 -5.07 13.79 40.74
CA TRP A 545 -6.29 14.57 40.59
C TRP A 545 -7.08 14.20 39.35
N GLU A 546 -6.42 14.03 38.21
CA GLU A 546 -7.06 13.61 36.95
C GLU A 546 -7.81 12.28 37.12
N VAL A 547 -7.15 11.31 37.76
CA VAL A 547 -7.73 9.99 38.07
C VAL A 547 -8.92 10.11 39.02
N ILE A 548 -8.79 10.87 40.11
CA ILE A 548 -9.86 11.05 41.10
C ILE A 548 -11.07 11.76 40.49
N SER A 549 -10.84 12.89 39.81
CA SER A 549 -11.90 13.70 39.19
C SER A 549 -12.64 12.94 38.08
N SER A 550 -11.94 12.09 37.33
CA SER A 550 -12.53 11.25 36.29
C SER A 550 -13.31 10.05 36.84
N SER A 551 -12.93 9.52 38.01
CA SER A 551 -13.56 8.34 38.62
C SER A 551 -15.02 8.53 39.07
N LYS A 552 -15.48 9.79 39.17
CA LYS A 552 -16.80 10.18 39.72
C LYS A 552 -17.09 9.58 41.12
N SER A 553 -16.06 9.18 41.86
CA SER A 553 -16.21 8.62 43.21
C SER A 553 -16.30 9.74 44.26
N GLU A 554 -17.47 9.92 44.87
CA GLU A 554 -17.69 10.92 45.93
C GLU A 554 -16.71 10.73 47.10
N VAL A 555 -16.40 9.49 47.44
CA VAL A 555 -15.47 9.12 48.52
C VAL A 555 -14.04 9.58 48.19
N ALA A 556 -13.59 9.39 46.94
CA ALA A 556 -12.27 9.85 46.50
C ALA A 556 -12.18 11.38 46.43
N LEU A 557 -13.25 12.05 46.00
CA LEU A 557 -13.33 13.52 45.99
C LEU A 557 -13.26 14.10 47.41
N LYS A 558 -14.03 13.54 48.35
CA LYS A 558 -13.96 13.95 49.77
C LYS A 558 -12.56 13.75 50.34
N TRP A 559 -11.91 12.64 50.01
CA TRP A 559 -10.53 12.39 50.42
C TRP A 559 -9.56 13.45 49.87
N TRP A 560 -9.67 13.81 48.59
CA TRP A 560 -8.81 14.81 47.96
C TRP A 560 -8.90 16.19 48.64
N TYR A 561 -10.12 16.69 48.84
CA TYR A 561 -10.33 17.98 49.50
C TYR A 561 -10.04 17.95 51.01
N GLY A 562 -10.10 16.78 51.65
CA GLY A 562 -9.74 16.63 53.06
C GLY A 562 -8.22 16.59 53.31
N ASN A 563 -7.46 15.97 52.40
CA ASN A 563 -6.05 15.61 52.65
C ASN A 563 -5.03 16.31 51.75
N VAL A 564 -5.43 16.77 50.56
CA VAL A 564 -4.53 17.37 49.57
C VAL A 564 -4.77 18.88 49.43
N VAL A 565 -6.01 19.29 49.19
CA VAL A 565 -6.39 20.71 49.15
C VAL A 565 -6.72 21.16 50.57
N SER A 566 -5.70 21.49 51.35
CA SER A 566 -5.91 21.96 52.72
C SER A 566 -6.89 23.15 52.74
N SER A 567 -7.99 23.01 53.46
CA SER A 567 -9.06 24.00 53.72
C SER A 567 -8.63 25.26 54.48
N LYS A 568 -7.32 25.55 54.56
CA LYS A 568 -6.76 26.73 55.23
C LYS A 568 -6.66 27.99 54.38
N ASN A 569 -7.03 27.94 53.10
CA ASN A 569 -7.02 29.11 52.19
C ASN A 569 -8.41 29.54 51.68
N PHE A 570 -9.50 29.02 52.25
CA PHE A 570 -10.87 29.34 51.81
C PHE A 570 -11.87 29.55 52.97
N LEU A 571 -11.41 30.16 54.07
CA LEU A 571 -12.30 30.77 55.08
C LEU A 571 -11.77 32.16 55.47
#